data_AF-A0A0C3AJ66-F1
#
_entry.id   AF-A0A0C3AJ66-F1
#
_cell.length_a   1.000
_cell.length_b   1.000
_cell.length_c   1.000
_cell.angle_alpha   90.00
_cell.angle_beta   90.00
_cell.angle_gamma   90.00
#
_symmetry.space_group_name_H-M   'P 1'
#
loop_
_entity.id
_entity.type
_entity.pdbx_description
1 polymer ?
#
loop_
_entity_poly.entity_id
_entity_poly.type
_entity_poly.pdbx_seq_one_letter_code
_entity_poly.pdbx_strand_id
1 'polypeptide(L)'
;MALWLQRQEGIYHKTAYYAWRQLRQAASTVSINRRHGGGVDSSDTGSEVGDCLEESAGDGVNHPFVPQSSVAVQELQIDYKAPKFLASRTTRDKVVLPMESDCFDIFSCLYIESQPSVVTGHGSAWLKIHARLKVAARGRKAESPSKFNTVFVWDEGHQQSFFARPDAMRIMQVHVIFELPDHLRRYPHPLAYIKWFTSLHRRDPISDQFVVTHSMSNHQPNVSVISVNHFVCPCHLQGQCGKQISSD
;
A
#
# COMPACT_ATOMS: atom_id res chain seq x y z
N MET A 1 -30.49 -12.54 -5.52
CA MET A 1 -30.72 -11.08 -5.66
C MET A 1 -30.55 -10.70 -7.11
N ALA A 2 -31.49 -9.95 -7.68
CA ALA A 2 -31.39 -9.54 -9.09
C ALA A 2 -30.27 -8.49 -9.25
N LEU A 3 -29.39 -8.68 -10.25
CA LEU A 3 -28.26 -7.79 -10.59
C LEU A 3 -28.65 -6.30 -10.69
N TRP A 4 -29.90 -6.01 -11.02
CA TRP A 4 -30.42 -4.65 -11.10
C TRP A 4 -30.56 -3.97 -9.73
N LEU A 5 -30.94 -4.70 -8.68
CA LEU A 5 -31.04 -4.14 -7.32
C LEU A 5 -29.66 -3.76 -6.77
N GLN A 6 -28.66 -4.61 -7.00
CA GLN A 6 -27.28 -4.32 -6.59
C GLN A 6 -26.71 -3.07 -7.27
N ARG A 7 -27.12 -2.80 -8.52
CA ARG A 7 -26.75 -1.57 -9.24
C ARG A 7 -27.44 -0.34 -8.66
N GLN A 8 -28.72 -0.44 -8.28
CA GLN A 8 -29.46 0.64 -7.62
C GLN A 8 -28.88 0.98 -6.25
N GLU A 9 -28.56 -0.05 -5.44
CA GLU A 9 -27.87 0.11 -4.16
C GLU A 9 -26.52 0.80 -4.33
N GLY A 10 -25.73 0.39 -5.33
CA GLY A 10 -24.45 1.03 -5.64
C GLY A 10 -24.58 2.51 -6.03
N ILE A 11 -25.59 2.87 -6.82
CA ILE A 11 -25.89 4.28 -7.17
C ILE A 11 -26.32 5.07 -5.93
N TYR A 12 -27.18 4.47 -5.10
CA TYR A 12 -27.64 5.08 -3.85
C TYR A 12 -26.48 5.36 -2.89
N HIS A 13 -25.64 4.37 -2.61
CA HIS A 13 -24.47 4.53 -1.74
C HIS A 13 -23.48 5.57 -2.28
N LYS A 14 -23.23 5.57 -3.59
CA LYS A 14 -22.38 6.58 -4.23
C LYS A 14 -22.95 7.99 -4.04
N THR A 15 -24.26 8.16 -4.23
CA THR A 15 -24.93 9.46 -4.10
C THR A 15 -24.95 9.94 -2.64
N ALA A 16 -25.28 9.05 -1.70
CA ALA A 16 -25.24 9.34 -0.27
C ALA A 16 -23.84 9.73 0.20
N TYR A 17 -22.80 9.04 -0.30
CA TYR A 17 -21.41 9.38 -0.02
C TYR A 17 -21.03 10.78 -0.54
N TYR A 18 -21.43 11.15 -1.75
CA TYR A 18 -21.19 12.50 -2.28
C TYR A 18 -21.90 13.58 -1.47
N ALA A 19 -23.16 13.35 -1.08
CA ALA A 19 -23.91 14.28 -0.24
C ALA A 19 -23.26 14.46 1.14
N TRP A 20 -22.88 13.37 1.79
CA TRP A 20 -22.16 13.39 3.07
C TRP A 20 -20.83 14.15 2.95
N ARG A 21 -20.08 13.92 1.87
CA ARG A 21 -18.81 14.60 1.60
C ARG A 21 -19.00 16.12 1.41
N GLN A 22 -20.02 16.54 0.67
CA GLN A 22 -20.35 17.95 0.48
C GLN A 22 -20.75 18.62 1.80
N LEU A 23 -21.56 17.94 2.62
CA LEU A 23 -21.96 18.46 3.93
C LEU A 23 -20.75 18.65 4.86
N ARG A 24 -19.81 17.70 4.87
CA ARG A 24 -18.56 17.85 5.65
C ARG A 24 -17.66 18.96 5.15
N GLN A 25 -17.56 19.17 3.83
CA GLN A 25 -16.79 20.29 3.28
C GLN A 25 -17.40 21.64 3.69
N ALA A 26 -18.73 21.76 3.66
CA ALA A 26 -19.46 22.94 4.11
C ALA A 26 -19.29 23.18 5.63
N ALA A 27 -19.31 22.13 6.45
CA ALA A 27 -19.09 22.25 7.89
C ALA A 27 -17.65 22.70 8.23
N SER A 28 -16.66 22.21 7.48
CA SER A 28 -15.24 22.58 7.67
C SER A 28 -14.98 24.06 7.34
N THR A 29 -15.54 24.59 6.25
CA THR A 29 -15.40 26.01 5.89
C THR A 29 -16.08 26.95 6.87
N VAL A 30 -17.19 26.54 7.50
CA VAL A 30 -17.88 27.35 8.53
C VAL A 30 -17.07 27.41 9.83
N SER A 31 -16.33 26.36 10.19
CA SER A 31 -15.53 26.32 11.41
C SER A 31 -14.28 27.22 11.39
N ILE A 32 -13.77 27.57 10.20
CA ILE A 32 -12.64 28.50 10.05
C ILE A 32 -13.04 29.95 10.30
N ASN A 33 -14.32 30.30 10.10
CA ASN A 33 -14.81 31.67 10.27
C ASN A 33 -15.36 31.99 11.69
N ARG A 34 -15.28 31.05 12.65
CA ARG A 34 -15.86 31.24 13.99
C ARG A 34 -14.85 31.17 15.15
N ARG A 35 -13.60 31.61 14.95
CA ARG A 35 -12.68 31.86 16.08
C ARG A 35 -12.71 33.32 16.54
N HIS A 36 -13.82 33.69 17.17
CA HIS A 36 -13.82 34.71 18.21
C HIS A 36 -15.01 34.51 19.16
N GLY A 37 -14.72 34.16 20.42
CA GLY A 37 -15.61 34.36 21.57
C GLY A 37 -16.09 33.11 22.33
N GLY A 38 -15.66 33.00 23.60
CA GLY A 38 -16.32 32.31 24.74
C GLY A 38 -16.29 30.78 24.70
N GLY A 39 -15.81 30.03 25.69
CA GLY A 39 -15.95 30.20 27.13
C GLY A 39 -17.28 29.59 27.60
N VAL A 40 -17.23 28.41 28.24
CA VAL A 40 -18.03 27.92 29.39
C VAL A 40 -18.01 26.39 29.48
N ASP A 41 -17.91 25.95 30.74
CA ASP A 41 -17.83 24.62 31.38
C ASP A 41 -19.02 23.66 31.22
N SER A 42 -18.76 22.40 31.64
CA SER A 42 -19.68 21.35 32.16
C SER A 42 -20.51 20.58 31.11
N SER A 43 -20.80 19.28 31.23
CA SER A 43 -20.69 18.30 32.33
C SER A 43 -20.88 16.88 31.78
N ASP A 44 -20.43 15.89 32.55
CA ASP A 44 -20.68 14.46 32.47
C ASP A 44 -22.08 14.04 32.00
N THR A 45 -22.13 13.00 31.15
CA THR A 45 -23.25 12.06 31.13
C THR A 45 -22.75 10.68 30.67
N GLY A 46 -22.95 9.70 31.55
CA GLY A 46 -22.51 8.31 31.37
C GLY A 46 -23.18 7.61 30.18
N SER A 47 -22.45 6.66 29.61
CA SER A 47 -22.96 5.74 28.60
C SER A 47 -22.58 4.32 28.98
N GLU A 48 -23.54 3.44 28.69
CA GLU A 48 -23.80 2.16 29.29
C GLU A 48 -22.81 1.05 28.91
N VAL A 49 -22.68 0.10 29.84
CA VAL A 49 -21.98 -1.18 29.73
C VAL A 49 -22.63 -2.02 28.63
N GLY A 50 -21.90 -2.24 27.54
CA GLY A 50 -22.22 -3.24 26.53
C GLY A 50 -21.14 -4.33 26.53
N ASP A 51 -21.44 -5.46 27.16
CA ASP A 51 -20.66 -6.69 27.07
C ASP A 51 -20.66 -7.20 25.63
N CYS A 52 -19.48 -7.25 24.98
CA CYS A 52 -19.23 -8.05 23.79
C CYS A 52 -17.74 -8.37 23.65
N LEU A 53 -17.43 -9.63 23.92
CA LEU A 53 -16.28 -10.43 23.47
C LEU A 53 -14.88 -10.02 23.95
N GLU A 54 -14.29 -10.96 24.71
CA GLU A 54 -12.91 -10.94 25.18
C GLU A 54 -11.92 -10.59 24.07
N GLU A 55 -11.39 -9.37 24.19
CA GLU A 55 -10.18 -8.90 23.56
C GLU A 55 -9.01 -9.65 24.21
N SER A 56 -8.58 -10.74 23.58
CA SER A 56 -7.34 -11.42 23.95
C SER A 56 -6.18 -10.49 23.58
N ALA A 57 -5.75 -9.69 24.56
CA ALA A 57 -4.58 -8.83 24.53
C ALA A 57 -3.29 -9.69 24.47
N GLY A 58 -3.06 -10.32 23.33
CA GLY A 58 -1.78 -10.86 22.92
C GLY A 58 -1.16 -9.92 21.90
N ASP A 59 -0.40 -8.94 22.39
CA ASP A 59 0.50 -8.08 21.59
C ASP A 59 1.64 -8.94 21.02
N GLY A 60 1.28 -9.77 20.05
CA GLY A 60 2.15 -10.67 19.36
C GLY A 60 1.68 -10.68 17.93
N VAL A 61 2.31 -9.85 17.11
CA VAL A 61 2.18 -9.91 15.65
C VAL A 61 2.73 -11.27 15.22
N ASN A 62 1.91 -12.31 15.35
CA ASN A 62 2.16 -13.66 14.88
C ASN A 62 2.11 -13.59 13.36
N HIS A 63 3.20 -13.13 12.77
CA HIS A 63 3.43 -13.19 11.35
C HIS A 63 3.60 -14.67 10.96
N PRO A 64 2.66 -15.30 10.24
CA PRO A 64 2.79 -16.69 9.80
C PRO A 64 3.71 -16.77 8.56
N PHE A 65 4.74 -15.94 8.50
CA PHE A 65 5.64 -15.87 7.36
C PHE A 65 6.85 -16.75 7.64
N VAL A 66 6.91 -17.88 6.95
CA VAL A 66 8.14 -18.68 6.89
C VAL A 66 8.97 -18.13 5.73
N PRO A 67 10.19 -17.60 6.00
CA PRO A 67 11.13 -17.25 4.95
C PRO A 67 11.31 -18.39 3.97
N GLN A 68 11.33 -18.10 2.67
CA GLN A 68 11.51 -19.15 1.68
C GLN A 68 12.97 -19.60 1.55
N SER A 69 13.89 -18.66 1.68
CA SER A 69 15.32 -18.89 1.52
C SER A 69 16.10 -17.67 1.98
N SER A 70 17.28 -17.94 2.53
CA SER A 70 18.34 -16.96 2.72
C SER A 70 19.04 -16.74 1.38
N VAL A 71 18.95 -15.54 0.81
CA VAL A 71 19.41 -15.19 -0.54
C VAL A 71 20.51 -14.15 -0.48
N ALA A 72 21.61 -14.37 -1.22
CA ALA A 72 22.73 -13.45 -1.28
C ALA A 72 22.41 -12.19 -2.10
N VAL A 73 23.11 -11.08 -1.84
CA VAL A 73 22.91 -9.80 -2.57
C VAL A 73 23.03 -9.96 -4.09
N GLN A 74 23.98 -10.76 -4.57
CA GLN A 74 24.19 -10.94 -6.01
C GLN A 74 22.97 -11.59 -6.69
N GLU A 75 22.36 -12.57 -6.03
CA GLU A 75 21.14 -13.22 -6.51
C GLU A 75 19.95 -12.25 -6.50
N LEU A 76 19.83 -11.38 -5.49
CA LEU A 76 18.83 -10.30 -5.49
C LEU A 76 19.01 -9.35 -6.69
N GLN A 77 20.25 -8.98 -7.01
CA GLN A 77 20.50 -8.07 -8.12
C GLN A 77 20.13 -8.67 -9.48
N ILE A 78 20.50 -9.94 -9.69
CA ILE A 78 20.36 -10.65 -10.96
C ILE A 78 18.94 -11.22 -11.11
N ASP A 79 18.55 -12.12 -10.22
CA ASP A 79 17.33 -12.93 -10.36
C ASP A 79 16.09 -12.13 -9.96
N TYR A 80 16.21 -11.28 -8.94
CA TYR A 80 15.12 -10.41 -8.51
C TYR A 80 15.05 -9.07 -9.26
N LYS A 81 15.90 -8.87 -10.27
CA LYS A 81 15.94 -7.63 -11.07
C LYS A 81 16.04 -6.38 -10.18
N ALA A 82 16.82 -6.47 -9.11
CA ALA A 82 17.06 -5.43 -8.12
C ALA A 82 18.51 -4.91 -8.16
N PRO A 83 19.00 -4.39 -9.30
CA PRO A 83 20.42 -4.05 -9.49
C PRO A 83 20.92 -2.94 -8.54
N LYS A 84 20.02 -2.15 -7.95
CA LYS A 84 20.33 -1.08 -7.01
C LYS A 84 19.98 -1.43 -5.57
N PHE A 85 19.85 -2.72 -5.24
CA PHE A 85 19.48 -3.15 -3.90
C PHE A 85 20.34 -2.50 -2.81
N LEU A 86 21.67 -2.54 -2.97
CA LEU A 86 22.62 -1.90 -2.03
C LEU A 86 22.52 -0.36 -2.03
N ALA A 87 22.47 0.25 -3.22
CA ALA A 87 22.43 1.71 -3.36
C ALA A 87 21.15 2.33 -2.78
N SER A 88 20.03 1.61 -2.86
CA SER A 88 18.72 2.08 -2.42
C SER A 88 18.55 2.20 -0.89
N ARG A 89 19.50 1.70 -0.10
CA ARG A 89 19.49 1.77 1.37
C ARG A 89 20.29 2.94 1.95
N THR A 90 20.70 3.90 1.12
CA THR A 90 21.33 5.15 1.58
C THR A 90 20.29 6.11 2.17
N THR A 91 19.58 5.68 3.21
CA THR A 91 18.83 6.60 4.07
C THR A 91 19.81 7.31 5.00
N ARG A 92 19.50 8.57 5.33
CA ARG A 92 20.40 9.58 5.91
C ARG A 92 20.96 9.26 7.31
N ASP A 93 20.59 8.14 7.90
CA ASP A 93 21.08 7.73 9.21
C ASP A 93 22.33 6.86 9.10
N LYS A 94 23.20 6.94 10.11
CA LYS A 94 24.45 6.16 10.25
C LYS A 94 24.15 4.66 10.45
N VAL A 95 23.59 4.02 9.43
CA VAL A 95 23.23 2.61 9.42
C VAL A 95 24.38 1.84 8.79
N VAL A 96 24.76 0.74 9.45
CA VAL A 96 25.70 -0.24 8.90
C VAL A 96 25.16 -0.66 7.53
N LEU A 97 25.96 -0.45 6.49
CA LEU A 97 25.55 -0.79 5.13
C LEU A 97 25.63 -2.31 4.94
N PRO A 98 24.66 -2.91 4.24
CA PRO A 98 24.77 -4.31 3.86
C PRO A 98 25.98 -4.54 2.96
N MET A 99 26.68 -5.64 3.21
CA MET A 99 27.81 -6.13 2.44
C MET A 99 27.34 -7.11 1.36
N GLU A 100 28.15 -7.34 0.34
CA GLU A 100 27.84 -8.31 -0.72
C GLU A 100 27.76 -9.75 -0.21
N SER A 101 28.44 -10.05 0.90
CA SER A 101 28.40 -11.34 1.59
C SER A 101 27.15 -11.56 2.43
N ASP A 102 26.31 -10.52 2.60
CA ASP A 102 25.11 -10.64 3.43
C ASP A 102 24.03 -11.45 2.71
N CYS A 103 23.32 -12.23 3.51
CA CYS A 103 22.15 -12.95 3.06
C CYS A 103 20.88 -12.36 3.69
N PHE A 104 19.79 -12.40 2.93
CA PHE A 104 18.51 -11.83 3.31
C PHE A 104 17.45 -12.92 3.24
N ASP A 105 16.60 -12.96 4.25
CA ASP A 105 15.45 -13.85 4.29
C ASP A 105 14.35 -13.29 3.40
N ILE A 106 14.01 -13.99 2.33
CA ILE A 106 13.06 -13.52 1.31
C ILE A 106 11.69 -14.16 1.47
N PHE A 107 10.65 -13.35 1.25
CA PHE A 107 9.26 -13.76 1.31
C PHE A 107 8.58 -13.65 -0.06
N SER A 108 7.88 -14.72 -0.46
CA SER A 108 7.09 -14.71 -1.72
C SER A 108 5.82 -13.87 -1.66
N CYS A 109 5.31 -13.64 -0.45
CA CYS A 109 4.16 -12.81 -0.19
C CYS A 109 4.14 -12.36 1.26
N LEU A 110 3.43 -11.27 1.51
CA LEU A 110 3.04 -10.80 2.83
C LEU A 110 1.53 -10.56 2.88
N TYR A 111 0.98 -10.46 4.09
CA TYR A 111 -0.37 -9.97 4.33
C TYR A 111 -0.27 -8.65 5.08
N ILE A 112 -1.05 -7.66 4.65
CA ILE A 112 -1.28 -6.42 5.40
C ILE A 112 -2.73 -6.38 5.84
N GLU A 113 -2.99 -5.78 6.98
CA GLU A 113 -4.36 -5.50 7.41
C GLU A 113 -4.84 -4.21 6.75
N SER A 114 -5.98 -4.27 6.07
CA SER A 114 -6.64 -3.09 5.54
C SER A 114 -7.35 -2.35 6.65
N GLN A 115 -7.30 -1.02 6.62
CA GLN A 115 -8.13 -0.21 7.48
C GLN A 115 -9.62 -0.45 7.19
N PRO A 116 -10.50 -0.40 8.22
CA PRO A 116 -11.94 -0.46 8.03
C PRO A 116 -12.42 0.60 7.03
N SER A 117 -13.32 0.21 6.14
CA SER A 117 -13.83 1.08 5.09
C SER A 117 -15.23 1.55 5.44
N VAL A 118 -15.35 2.84 5.78
CA VAL A 118 -16.67 3.49 5.99
C VAL A 118 -17.49 3.49 4.70
N VAL A 119 -16.83 3.54 3.53
CA VAL A 119 -17.51 3.62 2.23
C VAL A 119 -18.20 2.30 1.87
N THR A 120 -17.56 1.17 2.18
CA THR A 120 -18.10 -0.16 1.85
C THR A 120 -18.78 -0.83 3.05
N GLY A 121 -18.65 -0.28 4.26
CA GLY A 121 -19.12 -0.91 5.50
C GLY A 121 -18.37 -2.18 5.90
N HIS A 122 -17.25 -2.50 5.22
CA HIS A 122 -16.44 -3.65 5.56
C HIS A 122 -15.45 -3.31 6.68
N GLY A 123 -15.33 -4.22 7.66
CA GLY A 123 -14.29 -4.18 8.69
C GLY A 123 -12.89 -4.34 8.10
N SER A 124 -11.89 -4.45 8.98
CA SER A 124 -10.54 -4.74 8.54
C SER A 124 -10.46 -6.12 7.86
N ALA A 125 -9.55 -6.24 6.89
CA ALA A 125 -9.38 -7.46 6.12
C ALA A 125 -7.89 -7.69 5.83
N TRP A 126 -7.47 -8.95 5.84
CA TRP A 126 -6.11 -9.32 5.46
C TRP A 126 -5.93 -9.33 3.95
N LEU A 127 -5.10 -8.44 3.43
CA LEU A 127 -4.82 -8.29 2.01
C LEU A 127 -3.44 -8.87 1.67
N LYS A 128 -3.42 -9.78 0.70
CA LYS A 128 -2.21 -10.48 0.26
C LYS A 128 -1.44 -9.71 -0.80
N ILE A 129 -0.14 -9.53 -0.60
CA ILE A 129 0.78 -8.89 -1.54
C ILE A 129 1.84 -9.90 -1.97
N HIS A 130 2.01 -10.10 -3.27
CA HIS A 130 2.99 -11.03 -3.83
C HIS A 130 4.24 -10.31 -4.37
N ALA A 131 5.38 -10.96 -4.16
CA ALA A 131 6.69 -10.62 -4.73
C ALA A 131 7.38 -11.91 -5.21
N ARG A 132 6.76 -12.58 -6.19
CA ARG A 132 7.21 -13.91 -6.66
C ARG A 132 8.05 -13.79 -7.92
N LEU A 133 9.21 -14.43 -7.89
CA LEU A 133 9.97 -14.68 -9.09
C LEU A 133 9.32 -15.72 -9.99
N LYS A 134 9.78 -15.71 -11.24
CA LYS A 134 9.53 -16.78 -12.18
C LYS A 134 10.22 -18.04 -11.66
N VAL A 135 9.45 -19.10 -11.47
CA VAL A 135 9.98 -20.41 -11.05
C VAL A 135 9.92 -21.32 -12.26
N ALA A 136 11.08 -21.78 -12.73
CA ALA A 136 11.18 -22.74 -13.81
C ALA A 136 10.45 -24.05 -13.45
N ALA A 137 9.96 -24.76 -14.46
CA ALA A 137 9.36 -26.07 -14.25
C ALA A 137 10.38 -27.02 -13.58
N ARG A 138 9.94 -27.76 -12.56
CA ARG A 138 10.78 -28.73 -11.86
C ARG A 138 10.02 -30.04 -11.70
N GLY A 139 10.42 -31.06 -12.45
CA GLY A 139 9.74 -32.35 -12.47
C GLY A 139 8.29 -32.21 -12.93
N ARG A 140 7.33 -32.62 -12.09
CA ARG A 140 5.89 -32.49 -12.36
C ARG A 140 5.32 -31.10 -12.06
N LYS A 141 6.11 -30.18 -11.50
CA LYS A 141 5.65 -28.83 -11.17
C LYS A 141 5.79 -27.94 -12.40
N ALA A 142 4.66 -27.42 -12.88
CA ALA A 142 4.62 -26.49 -13.98
C ALA A 142 5.39 -25.20 -13.67
N GLU A 143 5.87 -24.55 -14.73
CA GLU A 143 6.46 -23.22 -14.66
C GLU A 143 5.45 -22.25 -14.03
N SER A 144 5.93 -21.42 -13.11
CA SER A 144 5.13 -20.37 -12.49
C SER A 144 5.66 -19.01 -12.94
N PRO A 145 4.85 -18.15 -13.57
CA PRO A 145 5.29 -16.82 -13.98
C PRO A 145 5.59 -15.95 -12.76
N SER A 146 6.45 -14.94 -12.95
CA SER A 146 6.69 -13.94 -11.93
C SER A 146 5.41 -13.16 -11.62
N LYS A 147 5.14 -12.91 -10.34
CA LYS A 147 3.97 -12.15 -9.88
C LYS A 147 4.40 -11.06 -8.90
N PHE A 148 4.33 -9.82 -9.35
CA PHE A 148 4.66 -8.63 -8.58
C PHE A 148 3.41 -7.77 -8.43
N ASN A 149 2.90 -7.66 -7.20
CA ASN A 149 1.74 -6.82 -6.94
C ASN A 149 2.12 -5.34 -6.95
N THR A 150 1.15 -4.52 -7.34
CA THR A 150 1.18 -3.07 -7.17
C THR A 150 0.43 -2.68 -5.91
N VAL A 151 0.93 -1.67 -5.21
CA VAL A 151 0.47 -1.29 -3.87
C VAL A 151 0.46 0.24 -3.75
N PHE A 152 -0.54 0.78 -3.05
CA PHE A 152 -0.57 2.18 -2.64
C PHE A 152 0.26 2.40 -1.38
N VAL A 153 0.99 3.52 -1.37
CA VAL A 153 1.83 3.97 -0.25
C VAL A 153 1.53 5.43 0.06
N TRP A 154 1.56 5.78 1.34
CA TRP A 154 1.53 7.18 1.78
C TRP A 154 2.88 7.84 1.56
N ASP A 155 2.88 9.06 1.01
CA ASP A 155 4.10 9.85 0.89
C ASP A 155 4.59 10.30 2.28
N GLU A 156 5.89 10.19 2.51
CA GLU A 156 6.50 10.49 3.81
C GLU A 156 6.32 11.97 4.15
N GLY A 157 5.68 12.25 5.29
CA GLY A 157 5.40 13.61 5.75
C GLY A 157 3.92 14.02 5.73
N HIS A 158 3.05 13.20 5.15
CA HIS A 158 1.61 13.36 5.33
C HIS A 158 1.13 12.48 6.47
N GLN A 159 0.60 13.10 7.54
CA GLN A 159 -0.16 12.36 8.53
C GLN A 159 -1.28 11.58 7.83
N GLN A 160 -1.52 10.36 8.32
CA GLN A 160 -2.51 9.39 7.87
C GLN A 160 -3.95 9.89 8.10
N SER A 161 -4.26 11.13 7.73
CA SER A 161 -5.63 11.61 7.69
C SER A 161 -6.31 10.92 6.52
N PHE A 162 -7.41 10.22 6.80
CA PHE A 162 -8.22 9.50 5.83
C PHE A 162 -8.76 10.40 4.68
N PHE A 163 -8.62 11.73 4.85
CA PHE A 163 -9.03 12.76 3.90
C PHE A 163 -7.88 13.33 3.08
N ALA A 164 -6.68 12.74 3.16
CA ALA A 164 -5.53 13.21 2.43
C ALA A 164 -5.84 13.27 0.92
N ARG A 165 -5.40 14.36 0.29
CA ARG A 165 -5.54 14.61 -1.14
C ARG A 165 -4.95 13.42 -1.91
N PRO A 166 -5.49 13.03 -3.09
CA PRO A 166 -4.92 11.94 -3.90
C PRO A 166 -3.41 12.10 -4.16
N ASP A 167 -2.91 13.34 -4.12
CA ASP A 167 -1.50 13.69 -4.26
C ASP A 167 -0.61 13.14 -3.14
N ALA A 168 -1.16 12.75 -1.98
CA ALA A 168 -0.42 12.17 -0.86
C ALA A 168 -0.21 10.65 -1.00
N MET A 169 -0.79 10.02 -2.03
CA MET A 169 -0.61 8.60 -2.31
C MET A 169 0.25 8.40 -3.55
N ARG A 170 1.12 7.39 -3.49
CA ARG A 170 1.93 6.95 -4.63
C ARG A 170 1.69 5.47 -4.88
N ILE A 171 1.92 5.07 -6.13
CA ILE A 171 1.86 3.66 -6.54
C ILE A 171 3.27 3.15 -6.73
N MET A 172 3.50 1.93 -6.29
CA MET A 172 4.72 1.19 -6.55
C MET A 172 4.43 -0.26 -6.91
N GLN A 173 5.41 -0.92 -7.52
CA GLN A 173 5.42 -2.37 -7.73
C GLN A 173 6.40 -3.01 -6.75
N VAL A 174 5.96 -4.05 -6.03
CA VAL A 174 6.79 -4.79 -5.07
C VAL A 174 7.56 -5.88 -5.78
N HIS A 175 8.90 -5.83 -5.73
CA HIS A 175 9.78 -6.80 -6.39
C HIS A 175 10.36 -7.82 -5.42
N VAL A 176 10.77 -7.38 -4.22
CA VAL A 176 11.33 -8.23 -3.18
C VAL A 176 10.74 -7.83 -1.84
N ILE A 177 10.37 -8.81 -1.01
CA ILE A 177 10.02 -8.62 0.40
C ILE A 177 11.06 -9.39 1.20
N PHE A 178 11.71 -8.74 2.17
CA PHE A 178 12.83 -9.34 2.88
C PHE A 178 12.96 -8.86 4.32
N GLU A 179 13.57 -9.69 5.16
CA GLU A 179 14.06 -9.29 6.47
C GLU A 179 15.56 -9.00 6.42
N LEU A 180 16.01 -8.09 7.29
CA LEU A 180 17.42 -7.80 7.44
C LEU A 180 18.09 -8.89 8.27
N PRO A 181 19.31 -9.33 7.90
CA PRO A 181 20.07 -10.22 8.76
C PRO A 181 20.31 -9.58 10.15
N ASP A 182 20.41 -10.42 11.18
CA ASP A 182 20.34 -9.98 12.58
C ASP A 182 21.34 -8.87 12.93
N HIS A 183 22.55 -8.88 12.35
CA HIS A 183 23.56 -7.86 12.60
C HIS A 183 23.22 -6.48 12.00
N LEU A 184 22.29 -6.41 11.04
CA LEU A 184 21.75 -5.18 10.46
C LEU A 184 20.35 -4.84 11.00
N ARG A 185 19.78 -5.70 11.84
CA ARG A 185 18.37 -5.64 12.25
C ARG A 185 18.13 -4.47 13.21
N ARG A 186 17.74 -3.34 12.63
CA ARG A 186 17.19 -2.17 13.34
C ARG A 186 15.70 -1.95 13.09
N TYR A 187 15.12 -2.72 12.17
CA TYR A 187 13.72 -2.61 11.77
C TYR A 187 12.94 -3.82 12.30
N PRO A 188 11.85 -3.61 13.06
CA PRO A 188 11.04 -4.70 13.59
C PRO A 188 10.13 -5.34 12.54
N HIS A 189 10.02 -4.74 11.36
CA HIS A 189 9.15 -5.19 10.27
C HIS A 189 9.96 -5.51 9.02
N PRO A 190 9.46 -6.42 8.16
CA PRO A 190 10.05 -6.66 6.85
C PRO A 190 10.17 -5.38 6.03
N LEU A 191 11.14 -5.39 5.11
CA LEU A 191 11.35 -4.34 4.13
C LEU A 191 10.95 -4.83 2.75
N ALA A 192 10.71 -3.89 1.84
CA ALA A 192 10.40 -4.19 0.46
C ALA A 192 11.26 -3.37 -0.50
N TYR A 193 11.89 -4.05 -1.47
CA TYR A 193 12.49 -3.40 -2.63
C TYR A 193 11.42 -3.19 -3.69
N ILE A 194 11.22 -1.94 -4.08
CA ILE A 194 10.08 -1.51 -4.89
C ILE A 194 10.52 -0.67 -6.09
N LYS A 195 9.66 -0.62 -7.11
CA LYS A 195 9.79 0.28 -8.25
C LYS A 195 8.64 1.29 -8.23
N TRP A 196 8.96 2.56 -8.27
CA TRP A 196 7.97 3.63 -8.24
C TRP A 196 7.27 3.81 -9.59
N PHE A 197 5.99 4.16 -9.55
CA PHE A 197 5.29 4.78 -10.67
C PHE A 197 5.28 6.30 -10.52
N THR A 198 4.89 7.00 -11.58
CA THR A 198 4.63 8.45 -11.53
C THR A 198 3.48 8.77 -10.58
N SER A 199 3.49 9.98 -10.01
CA SER A 199 2.43 10.46 -9.12
C SER A 199 1.08 10.57 -9.83
N LEU A 200 -0.01 10.48 -9.04
CA LEU A 200 -1.40 10.42 -9.52
C LEU A 200 -1.96 11.80 -9.89
N HIS A 201 -1.32 12.51 -10.83
CA HIS A 201 -1.76 13.85 -11.24
C HIS A 201 -2.53 13.87 -12.56
N ARG A 202 -2.20 12.96 -13.48
CA ARG A 202 -2.83 12.91 -14.81
C ARG A 202 -4.00 11.94 -14.82
N ARG A 203 -5.14 12.39 -15.35
CA ARG A 203 -6.28 11.53 -15.66
C ARG A 203 -6.50 11.43 -17.16
N ASP A 204 -6.95 10.27 -17.58
CA ASP A 204 -7.45 10.05 -18.92
C ASP A 204 -8.84 10.72 -19.06
N PRO A 205 -9.05 11.62 -20.04
CA PRO A 205 -10.29 12.38 -20.11
C PRO A 205 -11.53 11.55 -20.44
N ILE A 206 -11.35 10.34 -20.99
CA ILE A 206 -12.46 9.46 -21.39
C ILE A 206 -12.89 8.57 -20.23
N SER A 207 -11.92 7.91 -19.58
CA SER A 207 -12.18 6.95 -18.51
C SER A 207 -12.19 7.55 -17.09
N ASP A 208 -11.72 8.80 -16.93
CA ASP A 208 -11.43 9.46 -15.65
C ASP A 208 -10.48 8.65 -14.75
N GLN A 209 -9.74 7.68 -15.32
CA GLN A 209 -8.76 6.88 -14.60
C GLN A 209 -7.42 7.62 -14.52
N PHE A 210 -6.68 7.39 -13.42
CA PHE A 210 -5.32 7.90 -13.31
C PHE A 210 -4.39 7.16 -14.28
N VAL A 211 -3.64 7.94 -15.05
CA VAL A 211 -2.61 7.41 -15.95
C VAL A 211 -1.27 7.48 -15.23
N VAL A 212 -0.64 6.31 -15.07
CA VAL A 212 0.68 6.20 -14.44
C VAL A 212 1.66 5.49 -15.37
N THR A 213 2.92 5.91 -15.32
CA THR A 213 4.03 5.23 -15.99
C THR A 213 5.09 4.88 -14.96
N HIS A 214 6.06 4.03 -15.31
CA HIS A 214 7.20 3.79 -14.43
C HIS A 214 7.99 5.08 -14.22
N SER A 215 8.28 5.42 -12.95
CA SER A 215 9.12 6.56 -12.63
C SER A 215 10.56 6.24 -12.99
N MET A 216 11.23 7.17 -13.67
CA MET A 216 12.62 7.04 -14.11
C MET A 216 13.45 8.16 -13.48
N SER A 217 14.65 7.80 -13.02
CA SER A 217 15.66 8.73 -12.52
C SER A 217 17.00 8.39 -13.18
N ASN A 218 17.60 9.37 -13.87
CA ASN A 218 18.83 9.19 -14.66
C ASN A 218 18.76 7.99 -15.63
N HIS A 219 17.67 7.93 -16.42
CA HIS A 219 17.38 6.85 -17.38
C HIS A 219 17.28 5.44 -16.78
N GLN A 220 17.16 5.33 -15.46
CA GLN A 220 17.00 4.06 -14.77
C GLN A 220 15.70 4.08 -13.96
N PRO A 221 15.08 2.90 -13.70
CA PRO A 221 13.91 2.83 -12.85
C PRO A 221 14.17 3.48 -11.49
N ASN A 222 13.22 4.30 -11.04
CA ASN A 222 13.23 4.88 -9.72
C ASN A 222 12.83 3.79 -8.72
N VAL A 223 13.76 3.41 -7.86
CA VAL A 223 13.65 2.28 -6.93
C VAL A 223 14.01 2.71 -5.53
N SER A 224 13.41 2.05 -4.54
CA SER A 224 13.70 2.32 -3.13
C SER A 224 13.49 1.06 -2.30
N VAL A 225 14.02 1.08 -1.07
CA VAL A 225 13.69 0.11 -0.02
C VAL A 225 12.87 0.85 1.02
N ILE A 226 11.66 0.36 1.30
CA ILE A 226 10.76 0.96 2.29
C ILE A 226 10.24 -0.10 3.27
N SER A 227 9.77 0.34 4.43
CA SER A 227 9.08 -0.55 5.38
C SER A 227 7.73 -0.98 4.81
N VAL A 228 7.36 -2.25 5.01
CA VAL A 228 6.04 -2.76 4.63
C VAL A 228 4.88 -2.09 5.39
N ASN A 229 5.16 -1.43 6.52
CA ASN A 229 4.15 -0.67 7.26
C ASN A 229 3.65 0.56 6.50
N HIS A 230 4.39 1.03 5.48
CA HIS A 230 3.95 2.15 4.65
C HIS A 230 2.92 1.70 3.60
N PHE A 231 2.64 0.40 3.49
CA PHE A 231 1.70 -0.14 2.53
C PHE A 231 0.27 0.11 2.98
N VAL A 232 -0.57 0.61 2.08
CA VAL A 232 -1.97 0.91 2.38
C VAL A 232 -2.87 -0.23 1.92
N CYS A 233 -2.84 -0.54 0.63
CA CYS A 233 -3.59 -1.64 0.05
C CYS A 233 -3.02 -2.03 -1.32
N PRO A 234 -3.20 -3.29 -1.75
CA PRO A 234 -2.90 -3.68 -3.12
C PRO A 234 -3.82 -2.94 -4.10
N CYS A 235 -3.28 -2.59 -5.25
CA CYS A 235 -4.03 -2.01 -6.35
C CYS A 235 -3.80 -2.81 -7.64
N HIS A 236 -4.66 -2.60 -8.63
CA HIS A 236 -4.52 -3.20 -9.95
C HIS A 236 -4.20 -2.11 -10.97
N LEU A 237 -3.17 -2.32 -11.77
CA LEU A 237 -2.87 -1.48 -12.93
C LEU A 237 -3.31 -2.21 -14.20
N GLN A 238 -4.05 -1.51 -15.04
CA GLN A 238 -4.43 -1.99 -16.36
C GLN A 238 -3.47 -1.40 -17.40
N GLY A 239 -2.88 -2.25 -18.22
CA GLY A 239 -2.04 -1.80 -19.32
C GLY A 239 -2.88 -1.05 -20.36
N GLN A 240 -2.44 0.15 -20.76
CA GLN A 240 -3.02 0.86 -21.89
C GLN A 240 -2.37 0.32 -23.17
N CYS A 241 -3.13 -0.41 -23.98
CA CYS A 241 -2.66 -0.83 -25.30
C CYS A 241 -2.85 0.35 -26.26
N GLY A 242 -1.75 0.86 -26.83
CA GLY A 242 -1.74 2.07 -27.66
C GLY A 242 -2.44 1.96 -29.01
N LYS A 243 -3.30 0.95 -29.23
CA LYS A 243 -4.15 0.92 -30.41
C LYS A 243 -5.27 1.92 -30.18
N GLN A 244 -5.23 3.06 -30.88
CA GLN A 244 -6.45 3.84 -31.10
C GLN A 244 -7.49 2.88 -31.66
N ILE A 245 -8.62 2.75 -30.98
CA ILE A 245 -9.77 2.08 -31.56
C ILE A 245 -10.18 2.99 -32.72
N SER A 246 -9.99 2.50 -33.95
CA SER A 246 -10.47 3.17 -35.15
C SER A 246 -11.93 3.50 -34.93
N SER A 247 -12.28 4.78 -34.95
CA SER A 247 -13.66 5.23 -35.00
C SER A 247 -14.10 5.18 -36.46
N ASP A 248 -14.31 3.96 -36.97
CA ASP A 248 -15.03 3.73 -38.21
C ASP A 248 -16.54 3.65 -37.94
#